data_AF-A0A7W1R7X9-F1
#
_entry.id   AF-A0A7W1R7X9-F1
#
_cell.length_a   1.000
_cell.length_b   1.000
_cell.length_c   1.000
_cell.angle_alpha   90.00
_cell.angle_beta   90.00
_cell.angle_gamma   90.00
#
_symmetry.space_group_name_H-M   'P 1'
#
loop_
_entity.id
_entity.type
_entity.pdbx_description
1 polymer ?
#
loop_
_entity_poly.entity_id
_entity_poly.type
_entity_poly.pdbx_seq_one_letter_code
_entity_poly.pdbx_strand_id
1 'polypeptide(L)' 'MMLPNAHLAVVEREKITEYLLNTEHFYGASKARFFNQFGFNLKDWETLANALREHGQLYEVSRRRETPFGPRF' A
#
# COMPACT_ATOMS: atom_id res chain seq x y z
N MET A 1 -17.33 -0.72 -7.50
CA MET A 1 -17.27 -2.14 -7.08
C MET A 1 -16.26 -2.30 -5.96
N MET A 2 -16.51 -3.19 -4.99
CA MET A 2 -15.56 -3.48 -3.91
C MET A 2 -14.40 -4.38 -4.38
N LEU A 3 -13.25 -4.30 -3.70
CA LEU A 3 -12.11 -5.19 -3.96
C LEU A 3 -12.51 -6.63 -3.62
N PRO A 4 -12.41 -7.59 -4.58
CA PRO A 4 -12.73 -8.98 -4.31
C PRO A 4 -11.83 -9.55 -3.21
N ASN A 5 -12.40 -10.31 -2.28
CA ASN A 5 -11.68 -10.96 -1.18
C ASN A 5 -10.81 -10.00 -0.35
N ALA A 6 -11.22 -8.74 -0.17
CA ALA A 6 -10.46 -7.73 0.57
C ALA A 6 -10.06 -8.15 2.01
N HIS A 7 -10.84 -9.03 2.64
CA HIS A 7 -10.52 -9.59 3.96
C HIS A 7 -9.28 -10.51 3.96
N LEU A 8 -8.87 -11.01 2.79
CA LEU A 8 -7.65 -11.82 2.61
C LEU A 8 -6.46 -10.98 2.12
N ALA A 9 -6.59 -9.66 2.02
CA ALA A 9 -5.54 -8.80 1.49
C ALA A 9 -4.27 -8.86 2.36
N VAL A 10 -3.15 -9.15 1.72
CA VAL A 10 -1.83 -9.18 2.37
C VAL A 10 -1.09 -7.88 2.05
N VAL A 11 -0.55 -7.26 3.10
CA VAL A 11 0.40 -6.14 2.97
C VAL A 11 1.72 -6.63 3.52
N GLU A 12 2.67 -6.90 2.62
CA GLU A 12 4.01 -7.40 2.92
C GLU A 12 4.82 -6.34 3.66
N ARG A 13 5.54 -6.76 4.71
CA ARG A 13 6.36 -5.88 5.53
C ARG A 13 7.42 -5.18 4.69
N GLU A 14 8.10 -5.93 3.83
CA GLU A 14 9.22 -5.48 3.01
C GLU A 14 8.77 -4.37 2.04
N LYS A 15 7.55 -4.48 1.49
CA LYS A 15 6.98 -3.42 0.65
C LYS A 15 6.77 -2.13 1.42
N ILE A 16 6.44 -2.20 2.70
CA ILE A 16 6.31 -1.01 3.54
C ILE A 16 7.68 -0.49 3.94
N THR A 17 8.50 -1.32 4.58
CA THR A 17 9.72 -0.88 5.26
C THR A 17 10.88 -0.62 4.30
N GLU A 18 10.99 -1.39 3.22
CA GLU A 18 12.10 -1.28 2.28
C GLU A 18 11.77 -0.40 1.07
N TYR A 19 10.49 -0.11 0.82
CA TYR A 19 10.06 0.68 -0.33
C TYR A 19 9.17 1.88 -0.01
N LEU A 20 7.99 1.70 0.59
CA LEU A 20 7.05 2.82 0.79
C LEU A 20 7.52 3.83 1.83
N LEU A 21 8.17 3.40 2.91
CA LEU A 21 8.65 4.24 4.01
C LEU A 21 10.18 4.35 4.05
N ASN A 22 10.87 3.78 3.07
CA ASN A 22 12.32 3.85 2.97
C ASN A 22 12.77 5.17 2.34
N THR A 23 13.26 6.09 3.16
CA THR A 23 13.81 7.38 2.73
C THR A 23 15.17 7.27 2.03
N GLU A 24 15.88 6.16 2.23
CA GLU A 24 17.21 5.90 1.66
C GLU A 24 17.12 5.13 0.33
N HIS A 25 15.92 4.70 -0.08
CA HIS A 25 15.74 3.95 -1.31
C HIS A 25 16.06 4.82 -2.54
N PHE A 26 17.07 4.40 -3.32
CA PHE A 26 17.65 5.14 -4.44
C PHE A 26 16.61 5.74 -5.42
N TYR A 27 15.61 4.94 -5.82
CA TYR A 27 14.50 5.38 -6.68
C TYR A 27 13.18 5.64 -5.94
N GLY A 28 13.11 5.30 -4.66
CA GLY A 28 11.85 5.07 -3.92
C GLY A 28 11.54 6.15 -2.90
N ALA A 29 12.54 6.96 -2.53
CA ALA A 29 12.45 7.94 -1.46
C ALA A 29 11.29 8.94 -1.59
N SER A 30 10.80 9.23 -2.80
CA SER A 30 9.64 10.11 -3.00
C SER A 30 8.36 9.56 -2.38
N LYS A 31 8.21 8.23 -2.29
CA LYS A 31 7.06 7.58 -1.63
C LYS A 31 7.13 7.77 -0.13
N ALA A 32 8.31 7.59 0.45
CA ALA A 32 8.54 7.83 1.86
C ALA A 32 8.22 9.29 2.23
N ARG A 33 8.66 10.26 1.42
CA ARG A 33 8.32 11.68 1.63
C ARG A 33 6.81 11.93 1.57
N PHE A 34 6.11 11.32 0.63
CA PHE A 34 4.65 11.45 0.52
C PHE A 34 3.96 10.89 1.77
N PHE A 35 4.23 9.65 2.16
CA PHE A 35 3.57 9.03 3.31
C PHE A 35 3.93 9.71 4.64
N ASN A 36 5.18 10.19 4.77
CA ASN A 36 5.61 10.96 5.94
C ASN A 36 4.81 12.27 6.11
N GLN A 37 4.35 12.91 5.04
CA GLN A 37 3.49 14.11 5.13
C GLN A 37 2.14 13.82 5.81
N PHE A 38 1.70 12.57 5.83
CA PHE A 38 0.47 12.12 6.50
C PHE A 38 0.75 11.47 7.88
N GLY A 39 1.99 11.54 8.38
CA GLY A 39 2.37 11.01 9.69
C GLY A 39 2.78 9.54 9.72
N PHE A 40 2.74 8.83 8.59
CA PHE A 40 3.29 7.47 8.51
C PHE A 40 4.80 7.52 8.56
N ASN A 41 5.44 6.60 9.28
CA ASN A 41 6.89 6.58 9.39
C ASN A 41 7.40 5.15 9.59
N LEU A 42 8.69 4.93 9.33
CA LEU A 42 9.30 3.59 9.33
C LEU A 42 9.24 2.89 10.70
N LYS A 43 9.25 3.64 11.82
CA LYS A 43 9.21 3.05 13.16
C LYS A 43 7.85 2.44 13.49
N ASP A 44 6.79 3.02 12.95
CA ASP A 44 5.40 2.60 13.16
C ASP A 44 4.79 2.07 11.85
N TRP A 45 5.57 1.29 11.09
CA TRP A 45 5.23 0.87 9.73
C TRP A 45 3.91 0.08 9.65
N GLU A 46 3.55 -0.64 10.72
CA GLU A 46 2.30 -1.38 10.85
C GLU A 46 1.08 -0.46 10.70
N THR A 47 1.19 0.81 11.07
CA THR A 47 0.11 1.80 10.93
C THR A 47 -0.26 2.00 9.46
N LEU A 48 0.73 2.13 8.58
CA LEU A 48 0.48 2.22 7.13
C LEU A 48 -0.05 0.89 6.59
N ALA A 49 0.48 -0.24 7.07
CA ALA A 49 0.01 -1.55 6.62
C ALA A 49 -1.47 -1.77 6.95
N ASN A 50 -1.90 -1.42 8.16
CA ASN A 50 -3.29 -1.53 8.60
C ASN A 50 -4.18 -0.55 7.82
N ALA A 51 -3.76 0.71 7.67
CA ALA A 51 -4.51 1.69 6.88
C ALA A 51 -4.74 1.25 5.43
N LEU A 52 -3.75 0.60 4.80
CA LEU A 52 -3.90 0.06 3.44
C LEU A 52 -4.89 -1.12 3.37
N ARG A 53 -4.87 -2.02 4.37
CA ARG A 53 -5.85 -3.12 4.44
C ARG A 53 -7.26 -2.60 4.66
N GLU A 54 -7.44 -1.69 5.61
CA GLU A 54 -8.73 -1.05 5.88
C GLU A 54 -9.23 -0.29 4.65
N HIS A 55 -8.36 0.45 3.96
CA HIS A 55 -8.73 1.16 2.75
C HIS A 55 -9.24 0.20 1.66
N GLY A 56 -8.55 -0.92 1.42
CA GLY A 56 -8.99 -1.92 0.45
C GLY A 56 -10.30 -2.62 0.81
N GLN A 57 -10.67 -2.63 2.10
CA GLN A 57 -11.92 -3.24 2.59
C GLN A 57 -13.10 -2.27 2.58
N LEU A 58 -12.86 -0.98 2.77
CA LEU A 58 -13.92 0.02 2.99
C LEU A 58 -14.31 0.80 1.74
N TYR A 59 -13.42 0.94 0.75
CA TYR A 59 -13.65 1.80 -0.40
C TYR A 59 -13.78 1.03 -1.72
N GLU A 60 -14.51 1.62 -2.66
CA GLU A 60 -14.66 1.07 -4.01
C GLU A 60 -13.36 1.18 -4.81
N VAL A 61 -13.07 0.16 -5.61
CA VAL A 61 -11.98 0.17 -6.59
C VAL A 61 -12.26 1.26 -7.63
N SER A 62 -11.29 2.16 -7.79
CA SER A 62 -11.37 3.27 -8.74
C SER A 62 -11.02 2.89 -10.18
N ARG A 63 -10.20 1.85 -10.37
CA ARG A 63 -9.77 1.38 -11.69
C ARG A 63 -9.49 -0.12 -11.71
N ARG A 64 -9.87 -0.79 -12.79
CA ARG A 64 -9.48 -2.19 -13.05
C ARG A 64 -8.75 -2.29 -14.38
N ARG A 65 -7.70 -3.10 -14.46
CA ARG A 65 -6.97 -3.40 -15.69
C ARG A 65 -6.79 -4.91 -15.84
N GLU A 66 -7.28 -5.44 -16.96
CA GLU A 66 -6.99 -6.83 -17.34
C GLU A 66 -5.53 -6.95 -17.79
N THR A 67 -4.87 -7.99 -17.31
CA THR A 67 -3.52 -8.37 -17.75
C THR A 67 -3.52 -9.87 -18.07
N PRO A 68 -2.54 -10.37 -18.84
CA PRO A 68 -2.39 -11.82 -19.07
C PRO A 68 -2.25 -12.65 -17.78
N PHE A 69 -1.90 -12.01 -16.66
CA PHE A 69 -1.71 -12.64 -15.35
C PHE A 69 -2.91 -12.46 -14.42
N GLY A 70 -4.02 -11.93 -14.93
CA GLY A 70 -5.23 -11.61 -14.16
C GLY A 70 -5.48 -10.12 -13.98
N PRO A 71 -6.61 -9.75 -13.36
CA PRO A 71 -6.99 -8.35 -13.15
C PRO A 71 -6.10 -7.70 -12.10
N ARG A 72 -5.75 -6.44 -12.36
CA ARG A 72 -5.19 -5.52 -11.37
C ARG A 72 -6.24 -4.48 -11.01
N PHE A 73 -6.37 -4.20 -9.73
CA PHE A 73 -7.25 -3.20 -9.15
C PHE A 73 -6.42 -2.00 -8.68
#